data_AF-A0A926AWJ1-F1
#
_entry.id   AF-A0A926AWJ1-F1
#
_cell.length_a   1.000
_cell.length_b   1.000
_cell.length_c   1.000
_cell.angle_alpha   90.00
_cell.angle_beta   90.00
_cell.angle_gamma   90.00
#
_symmetry.space_group_name_H-M   'P 1'
#
loop_
_entity.id
_entity.type
_entity.pdbx_description
1 polymer ?
#
loop_
_entity_poly.entity_id
_entity_poly.type
_entity_poly.pdbx_seq_one_letter_code
_entity_poly.pdbx_strand_id
1 'polypeptide(L)'
;AVRTALRLKSPDGRTYSERIDVVKTEKELSEIFEDFIDMVPMGKTFLASRNPVRTGGPMQVSIAFAESYAAANRYPYPVQDSIRHEVFTRRGGLYFGTAHLLAYAAPYPQPIYRFADFNAGRYASRNAAFQSALTIASGVPLVLDGDLLMPGAAGDAPTGNTELAALTLAKRLDLSPAAIRRDLERGTEAGFARTRLYEQVFARADQLQGRPVARAVLPDITLKSPKITRKLTTEWFARRVDDRYQRCLLRARAQSD
;
A
#
# COMPACT_ATOMS: atom_id res chain seq x y z
N ALA A 1 16.73 -19.36 19.91
CA ALA A 1 16.34 -18.02 20.40
C ALA A 1 14.83 -17.83 20.43
N VAL A 2 14.13 -17.76 19.28
CA VAL A 2 12.67 -17.48 19.22
C VAL A 2 11.83 -18.49 20.02
N ARG A 3 12.05 -19.81 19.87
CA ARG A 3 11.35 -20.85 20.65
C ARG A 3 11.60 -20.77 22.16
N THR A 4 12.73 -20.24 22.60
CA THR A 4 13.05 -20.07 24.03
C THR A 4 12.33 -18.87 24.60
N ALA A 5 12.26 -17.76 23.84
CA ALA A 5 11.53 -16.55 24.21
C ALA A 5 10.02 -16.79 24.36
N LEU A 6 9.43 -17.63 23.49
CA LEU A 6 8.00 -17.97 23.57
C LEU A 6 7.61 -18.82 24.79
N ARG A 7 8.59 -19.40 25.51
CA ARG A 7 8.37 -20.14 26.76
C ARG A 7 8.36 -19.24 28.01
N LEU A 8 8.67 -17.95 27.87
CA LEU A 8 8.56 -17.00 28.97
C LEU A 8 7.09 -16.85 29.38
N LYS A 9 6.86 -16.75 30.69
CA LYS A 9 5.53 -16.44 31.23
C LYS A 9 5.22 -14.97 31.01
N SER A 10 4.01 -14.72 30.58
CA SER A 10 3.42 -13.39 30.46
C SER A 10 2.84 -12.94 31.81
N PRO A 11 2.44 -11.66 31.95
CA PRO A 11 1.80 -11.15 33.17
C PRO A 11 0.54 -11.90 33.62
N ASP A 12 -0.15 -12.59 32.70
CA ASP A 12 -1.33 -13.42 32.99
C ASP A 12 -0.99 -14.84 33.49
N GLY A 13 0.29 -15.16 33.65
CA GLY A 13 0.79 -16.44 34.15
C GLY A 13 0.95 -17.55 33.10
N ARG A 14 0.40 -17.38 31.89
CA ARG A 14 0.59 -18.30 30.74
C ARG A 14 1.85 -17.96 29.98
N THR A 15 2.43 -18.93 29.29
CA THR A 15 3.54 -18.68 28.36
C THR A 15 3.06 -17.95 27.11
N TYR A 16 3.96 -17.18 26.47
CA TYR A 16 3.63 -16.53 25.20
C TYR A 16 3.23 -17.54 24.10
N SER A 17 3.78 -18.77 24.11
CA SER A 17 3.35 -19.86 23.22
C SER A 17 1.88 -20.22 23.46
N GLU A 18 1.49 -20.48 24.71
CA GLU A 18 0.10 -20.83 25.06
C GLU A 18 -0.88 -19.71 24.71
N ARG A 19 -0.48 -18.45 24.88
CA ARG A 19 -1.28 -17.30 24.48
C ARG A 19 -1.45 -17.25 22.96
N ILE A 20 -0.38 -17.46 22.18
CA ILE A 20 -0.41 -17.47 20.71
C ILE A 20 -1.27 -18.64 20.18
N ASP A 21 -1.18 -19.82 20.79
CA ASP A 21 -1.90 -21.02 20.34
C ASP A 21 -3.43 -20.87 20.41
N VAL A 22 -3.93 -19.99 21.27
CA VAL A 22 -5.37 -19.74 21.43
C VAL A 22 -5.86 -18.43 20.80
N VAL A 23 -4.98 -17.67 20.14
CA VAL A 23 -5.34 -16.42 19.44
C VAL A 23 -6.39 -16.69 18.39
N LYS A 24 -7.43 -15.86 18.37
CA LYS A 24 -8.49 -15.90 17.34
C LYS A 24 -8.46 -14.69 16.43
N THR A 25 -7.91 -13.57 16.90
CA THR A 25 -7.94 -12.30 16.18
C THR A 25 -6.56 -11.66 16.01
N GLU A 26 -6.43 -10.85 14.96
CA GLU A 26 -5.23 -10.03 14.73
C GLU A 26 -4.98 -9.02 15.86
N LYS A 27 -6.06 -8.54 16.50
CA LYS A 27 -5.98 -7.64 17.65
C LYS A 27 -5.28 -8.34 18.83
N GLU A 28 -5.77 -9.52 19.22
CA GLU A 28 -5.17 -10.32 20.30
C GLU A 28 -3.70 -10.66 20.00
N LEU A 29 -3.38 -11.00 18.74
CA LEU A 29 -1.99 -11.26 18.34
C LEU A 29 -1.10 -10.01 18.50
N SER A 30 -1.63 -8.83 18.14
CA SER A 30 -0.91 -7.58 18.29
C SER A 30 -0.68 -7.26 19.77
N GLU A 31 -1.68 -7.42 20.62
CA GLU A 31 -1.60 -7.18 22.07
C GLU A 31 -0.60 -8.14 22.74
N ILE A 32 -0.61 -9.43 22.38
CA ILE A 32 0.37 -10.41 22.88
C ILE A 32 1.80 -10.01 22.49
N PHE A 33 1.99 -9.47 21.28
CA PHE A 33 3.30 -9.01 20.85
C PHE A 33 3.74 -7.75 21.61
N GLU A 34 2.83 -6.80 21.85
CA GLU A 34 3.11 -5.61 22.66
C GLU A 34 3.47 -5.98 24.10
N ASP A 35 2.69 -6.86 24.74
CA ASP A 35 3.02 -7.41 26.06
C ASP A 35 4.42 -8.04 26.09
N PHE A 36 4.78 -8.80 25.04
CA PHE A 36 6.08 -9.46 24.96
C PHE A 36 7.24 -8.47 24.93
N ILE A 37 7.15 -7.42 24.10
CA ILE A 37 8.22 -6.43 23.99
C ILE A 37 8.26 -5.48 25.19
N ASP A 38 7.16 -5.33 25.92
CA ASP A 38 7.09 -4.53 27.16
C ASP A 38 7.88 -5.19 28.29
N MET A 39 7.99 -6.51 28.28
CA MET A 39 8.81 -7.27 29.24
C MET A 39 10.31 -7.22 28.94
N VAL A 40 10.71 -6.74 27.76
CA VAL A 40 12.11 -6.64 27.35
C VAL A 40 12.60 -5.21 27.57
N PRO A 41 13.71 -4.97 28.28
CA PRO A 41 14.29 -3.64 28.39
C PRO A 41 14.53 -3.02 27.00
N MET A 42 14.01 -1.81 26.78
CA MET A 42 14.02 -1.13 25.47
C MET A 42 13.29 -1.87 24.34
N GLY A 43 12.45 -2.86 24.66
CA GLY A 43 11.75 -3.68 23.66
C GLY A 43 10.78 -2.87 22.80
N LYS A 44 10.04 -1.90 23.36
CA LYS A 44 9.23 -0.95 22.55
C LYS A 44 10.07 -0.22 21.50
N THR A 45 11.26 0.26 21.88
CA THR A 45 12.14 1.02 20.99
C THR A 45 12.71 0.15 19.86
N PHE A 46 13.16 -1.07 20.18
CA PHE A 46 13.86 -1.91 19.21
C PHE A 46 12.98 -2.93 18.46
N LEU A 47 11.85 -3.31 19.03
CA LEU A 47 11.03 -4.44 18.58
C LEU A 47 9.59 -4.08 18.22
N ALA A 48 9.07 -2.88 18.53
CA ALA A 48 7.70 -2.51 18.13
C ALA A 48 7.50 -2.58 16.61
N SER A 49 8.52 -2.18 15.85
CA SER A 49 8.56 -2.30 14.39
C SER A 49 8.62 -3.74 13.89
N ARG A 50 8.71 -4.76 14.76
CA ARG A 50 8.72 -6.19 14.42
C ARG A 50 7.37 -6.88 14.67
N ASN A 51 6.35 -6.14 15.14
CA ASN A 51 5.01 -6.71 15.32
C ASN A 51 4.52 -7.32 13.99
N PRO A 52 4.13 -8.61 13.96
CA PRO A 52 3.71 -9.28 12.73
C PRO A 52 2.39 -8.75 12.19
N VAL A 53 1.57 -8.12 13.04
CA VAL A 53 0.29 -7.51 12.67
C VAL A 53 0.54 -6.09 12.17
N ARG A 54 0.35 -5.92 10.86
CA ARG A 54 0.60 -4.66 10.13
C ARG A 54 -0.67 -3.97 9.67
N THR A 55 -1.77 -4.70 9.59
CA THR A 55 -3.08 -4.18 9.20
C THR A 55 -4.10 -4.53 10.29
N GLY A 56 -5.18 -3.76 10.38
CA GLY A 56 -6.22 -4.05 11.36
C GLY A 56 -7.55 -3.39 11.07
N GLY A 57 -8.54 -3.77 11.87
CA GLY A 57 -9.88 -3.17 11.86
C GLY A 57 -10.77 -3.62 10.70
N PRO A 58 -12.01 -3.08 10.62
CA PRO A 58 -13.02 -3.46 9.64
C PRO A 58 -12.65 -3.18 8.18
N MET A 59 -11.69 -2.28 7.94
CA MET A 59 -11.19 -1.96 6.59
C MET A 59 -9.78 -2.49 6.33
N GLN A 60 -9.19 -3.27 7.26
CA GLN A 60 -7.87 -3.87 7.10
C GLN A 60 -6.79 -2.85 6.70
N VAL A 61 -6.78 -1.69 7.37
CA VAL A 61 -5.88 -0.58 7.04
C VAL A 61 -4.50 -0.80 7.68
N SER A 62 -3.45 -0.38 6.97
CA SER A 62 -2.08 -0.40 7.49
C SER A 62 -1.93 0.48 8.72
N ILE A 63 -1.33 -0.07 9.78
CA ILE A 63 -1.05 0.64 11.03
C ILE A 63 -0.03 1.76 10.78
N ALA A 64 0.99 1.49 9.96
CA ALA A 64 1.98 2.50 9.59
C ALA A 64 1.35 3.67 8.82
N PHE A 65 0.37 3.38 7.95
CA PHE A 65 -0.40 4.43 7.29
C PHE A 65 -1.20 5.25 8.31
N ALA A 66 -1.92 4.59 9.22
CA ALA A 66 -2.75 5.26 10.22
C ALA A 66 -1.93 6.18 11.13
N GLU A 67 -0.78 5.70 11.63
CA GLU A 67 0.15 6.47 12.46
C GLU A 67 0.69 7.70 11.71
N SER A 68 1.19 7.50 10.48
CA SER A 68 1.67 8.60 9.63
C SER A 68 0.57 9.63 9.31
N TYR A 69 -0.63 9.14 8.99
CA TYR A 69 -1.77 9.99 8.69
C TYR A 69 -2.21 10.80 9.92
N ALA A 70 -2.24 10.20 11.11
CA ALA A 70 -2.58 10.89 12.36
C ALA A 70 -1.49 11.87 12.82
N ALA A 71 -0.22 11.63 12.47
CA ALA A 71 0.86 12.58 12.72
C ALA A 71 0.76 13.82 11.82
N ALA A 72 0.36 13.63 10.56
CA ALA A 72 0.23 14.71 9.57
C ALA A 72 -1.13 15.42 9.61
N ASN A 73 -2.17 14.79 10.15
CA ASN A 73 -3.54 15.30 10.15
C ASN A 73 -4.16 15.15 11.53
N ARG A 74 -4.86 16.18 12.00
CA ARG A 74 -5.56 16.13 13.29
C ARG A 74 -6.58 14.99 13.30
N TYR A 75 -6.34 13.98 14.14
CA TYR A 75 -7.35 12.99 14.46
C TYR A 75 -8.39 13.61 15.42
N PRO A 76 -9.69 13.67 15.06
CA PRO A 76 -10.66 14.50 15.77
C PRO A 76 -11.26 13.83 17.02
N TYR A 77 -10.97 12.54 17.27
CA TYR A 77 -11.55 11.78 18.38
C TYR A 77 -10.51 11.50 19.47
N PRO A 78 -10.93 11.31 20.73
CA PRO A 78 -10.04 10.85 21.79
C PRO A 78 -9.45 9.48 21.46
N VAL A 79 -8.14 9.35 21.61
CA VAL A 79 -7.40 8.07 21.52
C VAL A 79 -7.21 7.57 22.94
N GLN A 80 -7.67 6.35 23.23
CA GLN A 80 -7.55 5.76 24.58
C GLN A 80 -6.12 5.31 24.87
N ASP A 81 -5.51 4.58 23.93
CA ASP A 81 -4.17 3.99 24.11
C ASP A 81 -3.20 4.47 23.03
N SER A 82 -3.42 4.05 21.78
CA SER A 82 -2.53 4.33 20.65
C SER A 82 -3.32 4.34 19.34
N ILE A 83 -2.73 4.91 18.28
CA ILE A 83 -3.33 4.85 16.94
C ILE A 83 -3.45 3.40 16.45
N ARG A 84 -2.48 2.54 16.76
CA ARG A 84 -2.56 1.09 16.51
C ARG A 84 -3.81 0.48 17.13
N HIS A 85 -4.10 0.77 18.41
CA HIS A 85 -5.31 0.26 19.05
C HIS A 85 -6.59 0.88 18.46
N GLU A 86 -6.57 2.18 18.15
CA GLU A 86 -7.70 2.87 17.54
C GLU A 86 -8.07 2.24 16.18
N VAL A 87 -7.08 1.82 15.36
CA VAL A 87 -7.29 1.10 14.10
C VAL A 87 -8.15 -0.15 14.26
N PHE A 88 -8.01 -0.89 15.36
CA PHE A 88 -8.83 -2.09 15.62
C PHE A 88 -10.27 -1.78 16.03
N THR A 89 -10.58 -0.54 16.41
CA THR A 89 -11.96 -0.13 16.69
C THR A 89 -12.75 0.05 15.39
N ARG A 90 -14.08 -0.02 15.46
CA ARG A 90 -14.94 0.29 14.31
C ARG A 90 -14.73 1.72 13.82
N ARG A 91 -14.62 2.69 14.74
CA ARG A 91 -14.46 4.11 14.42
C ARG A 91 -13.12 4.38 13.77
N GLY A 92 -12.02 4.00 14.41
CA GLY A 92 -10.68 4.21 13.88
C GLY A 92 -10.45 3.47 12.57
N GLY A 93 -10.84 2.20 12.47
CA GLY A 93 -10.70 1.44 11.22
C GLY A 93 -11.49 2.04 10.05
N LEU A 94 -12.70 2.56 10.30
CA LEU A 94 -13.46 3.29 9.28
C LEU A 94 -12.83 4.65 8.94
N TYR A 95 -12.36 5.40 9.95
CA TYR A 95 -11.72 6.70 9.74
C TYR A 95 -10.45 6.57 8.88
N PHE A 96 -9.51 5.73 9.33
CA PHE A 96 -8.23 5.54 8.62
C PHE A 96 -8.41 4.81 7.30
N GLY A 97 -9.35 3.86 7.20
CA GLY A 97 -9.67 3.22 5.93
C GLY A 97 -10.29 4.20 4.92
N THR A 98 -11.22 5.05 5.36
CA THR A 98 -11.82 6.09 4.49
C THR A 98 -10.76 7.11 4.08
N ALA A 99 -9.88 7.51 5.01
CA ALA A 99 -8.74 8.36 4.69
C ALA A 99 -7.85 7.67 3.65
N HIS A 100 -7.42 6.43 3.86
CA HIS A 100 -6.58 5.68 2.90
C HIS A 100 -7.17 5.68 1.50
N LEU A 101 -8.48 5.44 1.39
CA LEU A 101 -9.23 5.39 0.13
C LEU A 101 -9.46 6.76 -0.54
N LEU A 102 -9.75 7.81 0.23
CA LEU A 102 -10.28 9.06 -0.30
C LEU A 102 -9.39 10.29 -0.07
N ALA A 103 -8.59 10.32 0.99
CA ALA A 103 -7.75 11.47 1.37
C ALA A 103 -6.45 11.55 0.55
N TYR A 104 -6.58 11.45 -0.77
CA TYR A 104 -5.55 11.79 -1.76
C TYR A 104 -6.20 12.16 -3.10
N ALA A 105 -5.50 12.99 -3.87
CA ALA A 105 -5.91 13.36 -5.22
C ALA A 105 -5.66 12.19 -6.17
N ALA A 106 -6.68 11.37 -6.43
CA ALA A 106 -6.59 10.29 -7.40
C ALA A 106 -7.19 10.75 -8.74
N PRO A 107 -6.38 10.95 -9.79
CA PRO A 107 -6.82 11.44 -11.10
C PRO A 107 -7.38 10.29 -11.95
N TYR A 108 -8.30 9.50 -11.37
CA TYR A 108 -8.82 8.30 -12.01
C TYR A 108 -10.22 8.52 -12.58
N PRO A 109 -10.49 8.04 -13.81
CA PRO A 109 -11.80 8.19 -14.42
C PRO A 109 -12.85 7.29 -13.75
N GLN A 110 -12.42 6.24 -13.04
CA GLN A 110 -13.31 5.26 -12.42
C GLN A 110 -12.85 4.90 -11.00
N PRO A 111 -13.79 4.66 -10.06
CA PRO A 111 -13.45 4.26 -8.68
C PRO A 111 -12.66 2.97 -8.56
N ILE A 112 -12.76 2.04 -9.54
CA ILE A 112 -12.07 0.75 -9.50
C ILE A 112 -10.55 0.88 -9.32
N TYR A 113 -9.94 1.94 -9.85
CA TYR A 113 -8.51 2.22 -9.68
C TYR A 113 -8.18 2.65 -8.23
N ARG A 114 -9.07 3.37 -7.54
CA ARG A 114 -8.92 3.62 -6.10
C ARG A 114 -9.06 2.34 -5.28
N PHE A 115 -9.92 1.41 -5.71
CA PHE A 115 -10.05 0.11 -5.05
C PHE A 115 -8.79 -0.73 -5.23
N ALA A 116 -8.18 -0.70 -6.42
CA ALA A 116 -6.88 -1.32 -6.65
C ALA A 116 -5.78 -0.68 -5.78
N ASP A 117 -5.68 0.66 -5.77
CA ASP A 117 -4.75 1.41 -4.93
C ASP A 117 -4.92 1.13 -3.43
N PHE A 118 -6.14 0.88 -2.96
CA PHE A 118 -6.38 0.55 -1.56
C PHE A 118 -5.55 -0.67 -1.12
N ASN A 119 -5.46 -1.67 -1.98
CA ASN A 119 -4.72 -2.91 -1.75
C ASN A 119 -3.24 -2.80 -2.14
N ALA A 120 -2.96 -2.23 -3.32
CA ALA A 120 -1.61 -2.16 -3.89
C ALA A 120 -0.78 -0.95 -3.43
N GLY A 121 -1.38 0.00 -2.71
CA GLY A 121 -0.75 1.26 -2.33
C GLY A 121 -1.27 2.44 -3.15
N ARG A 122 -1.30 3.63 -2.54
CA ARG A 122 -1.77 4.85 -3.21
C ARG A 122 -0.94 5.13 -4.45
N TYR A 123 -1.63 5.46 -5.55
CA TYR A 123 -1.11 5.67 -6.89
C TYR A 123 -0.62 4.43 -7.64
N ALA A 124 -0.75 3.22 -7.10
CA ALA A 124 -0.32 1.99 -7.78
C ALA A 124 -0.92 1.84 -9.18
N SER A 125 -2.21 2.16 -9.37
CA SER A 125 -2.84 2.12 -10.69
C SER A 125 -2.29 3.13 -11.69
N ARG A 126 -1.86 4.31 -11.22
CA ARG A 126 -1.18 5.31 -12.06
C ARG A 126 0.23 4.83 -12.41
N ASN A 127 0.92 4.25 -11.45
CA ASN A 127 2.28 3.78 -11.62
C ASN A 127 2.34 2.54 -12.51
N ALA A 128 1.37 1.63 -12.42
CA ALA A 128 1.21 0.51 -13.34
C ALA A 128 0.97 0.99 -14.78
N ALA A 129 0.17 2.04 -14.97
CA ALA A 129 0.04 2.70 -16.27
C ALA A 129 1.35 3.34 -16.75
N PHE A 130 2.13 3.95 -15.86
CA PHE A 130 3.46 4.47 -16.19
C PHE A 130 4.43 3.35 -16.60
N GLN A 131 4.46 2.23 -15.89
CA GLN A 131 5.26 1.05 -16.28
C GLN A 131 4.84 0.52 -17.65
N SER A 132 3.54 0.49 -17.95
CA SER A 132 3.04 0.10 -19.27
C SER A 132 3.50 1.06 -20.37
N ALA A 133 3.37 2.37 -20.15
CA ALA A 133 3.87 3.39 -21.06
C ALA A 133 5.40 3.32 -21.23
N LEU A 134 6.12 3.02 -20.16
CA LEU A 134 7.58 2.86 -20.19
C LEU A 134 7.99 1.61 -20.98
N THR A 135 7.25 0.50 -20.88
CA THR A 135 7.45 -0.67 -21.74
C THR A 135 7.26 -0.32 -23.20
N ILE A 136 6.21 0.43 -23.55
CA ILE A 136 5.97 0.89 -24.92
C ILE A 136 7.13 1.79 -25.40
N ALA A 137 7.55 2.75 -24.57
CA ALA A 137 8.56 3.74 -24.94
C ALA A 137 9.98 3.18 -25.05
N SER A 138 10.34 2.21 -24.20
CA SER A 138 11.69 1.61 -24.13
C SER A 138 11.84 0.29 -24.87
N GLY A 139 10.75 -0.44 -25.10
CA GLY A 139 10.77 -1.83 -25.57
C GLY A 139 11.15 -2.85 -24.49
N VAL A 140 11.37 -2.43 -23.24
CA VAL A 140 11.71 -3.32 -22.12
C VAL A 140 10.43 -3.80 -21.43
N PRO A 141 10.15 -5.12 -21.37
CA PRO A 141 8.99 -5.65 -20.66
C PRO A 141 9.09 -5.39 -19.14
N LEU A 142 8.02 -4.85 -18.55
CA LEU A 142 7.90 -4.61 -17.11
C LEU A 142 6.69 -5.34 -16.53
N VAL A 143 6.82 -5.76 -15.28
CA VAL A 143 5.66 -6.15 -14.46
C VAL A 143 4.91 -4.86 -14.10
N LEU A 144 3.59 -4.88 -14.23
CA LEU A 144 2.73 -3.72 -13.97
C LEU A 144 2.22 -3.75 -12.53
N ASP A 145 3.13 -3.81 -11.55
CA ASP A 145 2.80 -3.88 -10.12
C ASP A 145 2.55 -2.51 -9.48
N GLY A 146 2.97 -1.42 -10.12
CA GLY A 146 2.86 -0.06 -9.59
C GLY A 146 4.01 0.36 -8.66
N ASP A 147 4.97 -0.53 -8.41
CA ASP A 147 6.17 -0.24 -7.64
C ASP A 147 7.26 0.32 -8.56
N LEU A 148 7.48 1.64 -8.47
CA LEU A 148 8.47 2.32 -9.32
C LEU A 148 9.91 2.09 -8.86
N LEU A 149 10.10 1.88 -7.56
CA LEU A 149 11.38 1.59 -6.92
C LEU A 149 11.20 0.44 -5.93
N MET A 150 12.29 -0.26 -5.60
CA MET A 150 12.22 -1.31 -4.60
C MET A 150 11.87 -0.73 -3.22
N PRO A 151 11.14 -1.46 -2.36
CA PRO A 151 10.87 -1.04 -0.99
C PRO A 151 12.16 -0.75 -0.23
N GLY A 152 12.27 0.44 0.37
CA GLY A 152 13.48 0.88 1.07
C GLY A 152 14.60 1.38 0.14
N ALA A 153 14.32 1.53 -1.16
CA ALA A 153 15.25 2.17 -2.08
C ALA A 153 15.26 3.69 -1.87
N ALA A 154 16.11 4.15 -0.95
CA ALA A 154 16.54 5.53 -0.82
C ALA A 154 18.05 5.61 -1.03
N GLY A 155 18.57 6.72 -1.55
CA GLY A 155 20.00 6.89 -1.78
C GLY A 155 20.55 5.85 -2.77
N ASP A 156 21.61 5.12 -2.41
CA ASP A 156 22.36 4.21 -3.31
C ASP A 156 21.77 2.79 -3.43
N ALA A 157 20.51 2.58 -3.07
CA ALA A 157 19.88 1.27 -3.15
C ALA A 157 19.88 0.68 -4.58
N PRO A 158 19.92 -0.66 -4.73
CA PRO A 158 20.04 -1.32 -6.03
C PRO A 158 18.94 -0.88 -7.02
N THR A 159 19.35 -0.66 -8.27
CA THR A 159 18.48 -0.23 -9.37
C THR A 159 17.42 -1.29 -9.67
N GLY A 160 16.14 -0.92 -9.57
CA GLY A 160 15.01 -1.80 -9.92
C GLY A 160 14.77 -1.88 -11.43
N ASN A 161 13.94 -2.83 -11.88
CA ASN A 161 13.63 -3.03 -13.30
C ASN A 161 12.99 -1.79 -13.95
N THR A 162 12.07 -1.12 -13.25
CA THR A 162 11.44 0.13 -13.71
C THR A 162 12.49 1.22 -13.93
N GLU A 163 13.42 1.39 -12.99
CA GLU A 163 14.50 2.37 -13.09
C GLU A 163 15.47 2.03 -14.23
N LEU A 164 15.86 0.76 -14.39
CA LEU A 164 16.69 0.30 -15.51
C LEU A 164 16.02 0.60 -16.86
N ALA A 165 14.73 0.32 -17.00
CA ALA A 165 13.99 0.63 -18.23
C ALA A 165 13.96 2.15 -18.50
N ALA A 166 13.74 2.98 -17.47
CA ALA A 166 13.78 4.44 -17.60
C ALA A 166 15.17 4.95 -18.00
N LEU A 167 16.24 4.36 -17.47
CA LEU A 167 17.62 4.71 -17.80
C LEU A 167 17.95 4.45 -19.29
N THR A 168 17.32 3.46 -19.94
CA THR A 168 17.48 3.25 -21.40
C THR A 168 16.99 4.43 -22.24
N LEU A 169 16.10 5.26 -21.68
CA LEU A 169 15.55 6.45 -22.31
C LEU A 169 16.29 7.73 -21.93
N ALA A 170 17.21 7.71 -20.96
CA ALA A 170 17.86 8.89 -20.39
C ALA A 170 18.36 9.90 -21.43
N LYS A 171 19.13 9.43 -22.43
CA LYS A 171 19.64 10.29 -23.51
C LYS A 171 18.52 10.88 -24.39
N ARG A 172 17.47 10.11 -24.66
CA ARG A 172 16.34 10.55 -25.51
C ARG A 172 15.43 11.53 -24.79
N LEU A 173 15.32 11.42 -23.46
CA LEU A 173 14.51 12.30 -22.62
C LEU A 173 15.28 13.52 -22.12
N ASP A 174 16.60 13.59 -22.40
CA ASP A 174 17.52 14.58 -21.87
C ASP A 174 17.39 14.68 -20.33
N LEU A 175 17.50 13.52 -19.68
CA LEU A 175 17.46 13.36 -18.23
C LEU A 175 18.70 12.63 -17.75
N SER A 176 19.32 13.13 -16.68
CA SER A 176 20.40 12.41 -16.00
C SER A 176 19.84 11.22 -15.21
N PRO A 177 20.67 10.20 -14.92
CA PRO A 177 20.27 9.09 -14.04
C PRO A 177 19.71 9.56 -12.69
N ALA A 178 20.35 10.57 -12.08
CA ALA A 178 19.88 11.18 -10.84
C ALA A 178 18.51 11.87 -10.99
N ALA A 179 18.24 12.52 -12.13
CA ALA A 179 16.93 13.12 -12.39
C ALA A 179 15.84 12.06 -12.55
N ILE A 180 16.14 10.93 -13.22
CA ILE A 180 15.23 9.79 -13.34
C ILE A 180 14.90 9.22 -11.96
N ARG A 181 15.92 8.92 -11.16
CA ARG A 181 15.72 8.34 -9.82
C ARG A 181 14.90 9.27 -8.93
N ARG A 182 15.26 10.55 -8.86
CA ARG A 182 14.52 11.57 -8.10
C ARG A 182 13.04 11.65 -8.53
N ASP A 183 12.76 11.54 -9.83
CA ASP A 183 11.38 11.56 -10.31
C ASP A 183 10.65 10.27 -9.90
N LEU A 184 11.27 9.09 -9.99
CA LEU A 184 10.69 7.80 -9.56
C LEU A 184 10.44 7.72 -8.04
N GLU A 185 11.30 8.35 -7.22
CA GLU A 185 11.12 8.44 -5.75
C GLU A 185 9.79 9.11 -5.36
N ARG A 186 9.26 9.97 -6.23
CA ARG A 186 7.97 10.63 -6.05
C ARG A 186 6.77 9.74 -6.39
N GLY A 187 6.99 8.47 -6.74
CA GLY A 187 5.97 7.51 -7.18
C GLY A 187 4.78 7.33 -6.25
N THR A 188 4.89 7.68 -4.97
CA THR A 188 3.78 7.65 -3.99
C THR A 188 3.14 9.02 -3.74
N GLU A 189 3.59 10.05 -4.44
CA GLU A 189 3.11 11.43 -4.34
C GLU A 189 2.21 11.82 -5.52
N ALA A 190 1.32 12.79 -5.30
CA ALA A 190 0.56 13.42 -6.38
C ALA A 190 1.47 14.08 -7.44
N GLY A 191 2.64 14.57 -7.00
CA GLY A 191 3.58 15.33 -7.81
C GLY A 191 4.29 14.53 -8.90
N PHE A 192 4.33 13.19 -8.82
CA PHE A 192 4.95 12.36 -9.86
C PHE A 192 4.36 12.59 -11.25
N ALA A 193 3.03 12.80 -11.32
CA ALA A 193 2.33 13.02 -12.58
C ALA A 193 2.71 14.34 -13.29
N ARG A 194 3.48 15.21 -12.62
CA ARG A 194 4.00 16.48 -13.14
C ARG A 194 5.53 16.46 -13.29
N THR A 195 6.14 15.28 -13.20
CA THR A 195 7.58 15.14 -13.40
C THR A 195 7.90 15.09 -14.88
N ARG A 196 9.07 15.62 -15.24
CA ARG A 196 9.55 15.59 -16.62
C ARG A 196 9.72 14.16 -17.13
N LEU A 197 10.10 13.20 -16.27
CA LEU A 197 10.10 11.78 -16.61
C LEU A 197 8.70 11.27 -16.97
N TYR A 198 7.71 11.52 -16.11
CA TYR A 198 6.33 11.07 -16.33
C TYR A 198 5.76 11.61 -17.64
N GLU A 199 5.81 12.93 -17.83
CA GLU A 199 5.23 13.59 -19.00
C GLU A 199 5.86 13.11 -20.31
N GLN A 200 7.20 13.03 -20.37
CA GLN A 200 7.89 12.63 -21.60
C GLN A 200 7.74 11.14 -21.92
N VAL A 201 7.75 10.24 -20.92
CA VAL A 201 7.51 8.80 -21.15
C VAL A 201 6.15 8.59 -21.78
N PHE A 202 5.13 9.24 -21.23
CA PHE A 202 3.79 9.14 -21.75
C PHE A 202 3.62 9.81 -23.12
N ALA A 203 4.18 11.01 -23.33
CA ALA A 203 4.15 11.65 -24.65
C ALA A 203 4.80 10.76 -25.71
N ARG A 204 5.89 10.08 -25.37
CA ARG A 204 6.57 9.12 -26.26
C ARG A 204 5.72 7.89 -26.52
N ALA A 205 5.10 7.31 -25.49
CA ALA A 205 4.22 6.15 -25.63
C ALA A 205 2.99 6.48 -26.51
N ASP A 206 2.39 7.65 -26.30
CA ASP A 206 1.27 8.16 -27.09
C ASP A 206 1.66 8.30 -28.57
N GLN A 207 2.84 8.86 -28.84
CA GLN A 207 3.38 9.00 -30.21
C GLN A 207 3.59 7.64 -30.87
N LEU A 208 4.17 6.67 -30.16
CA LEU A 208 4.43 5.33 -30.69
C LEU A 208 3.15 4.53 -30.96
N GLN A 209 2.09 4.78 -30.19
CA GLN A 209 0.79 4.13 -30.36
C GLN A 209 -0.16 4.89 -31.29
N GLY A 210 0.20 6.12 -31.70
CA GLY A 210 -0.66 7.01 -32.49
C GLY A 210 -1.93 7.49 -31.77
N ARG A 211 -2.02 7.27 -30.45
CA ARG A 211 -3.17 7.65 -29.62
C ARG A 211 -2.76 7.73 -28.13
N PRO A 212 -3.51 8.48 -27.29
CA PRO A 212 -3.28 8.47 -25.85
C PRO A 212 -3.37 7.07 -25.26
N VAL A 213 -2.32 6.64 -24.55
CA VAL A 213 -2.33 5.40 -23.77
C VAL A 213 -3.00 5.61 -22.41
N ALA A 214 -3.40 4.52 -21.76
CA ALA A 214 -4.11 4.56 -20.48
C ALA A 214 -3.26 5.23 -19.39
N ARG A 215 -3.86 6.11 -18.59
CA ARG A 215 -3.20 6.77 -17.43
C ARG A 215 -3.48 6.10 -16.09
N ALA A 216 -4.31 5.05 -16.11
CA ALA A 216 -4.56 4.17 -14.99
C ALA A 216 -4.79 2.74 -15.50
N VAL A 217 -4.13 1.77 -14.88
CA VAL A 217 -4.22 0.33 -15.17
C VAL A 217 -4.41 -0.42 -13.84
N LEU A 218 -5.11 -1.55 -13.84
CA LEU A 218 -5.19 -2.39 -12.65
C LEU A 218 -3.84 -3.10 -12.46
N PRO A 219 -3.19 -2.98 -11.29
CA PRO A 219 -1.89 -3.61 -11.07
C PRO A 219 -1.97 -5.14 -11.15
N ASP A 220 -0.99 -5.76 -11.80
CA ASP A 220 -0.82 -7.21 -11.86
C ASP A 220 -0.01 -7.70 -10.66
N ILE A 221 -0.64 -7.69 -9.48
CA ILE A 221 -0.06 -8.22 -8.25
C ILE A 221 -0.82 -9.48 -7.85
N THR A 222 -0.08 -10.56 -7.62
CA THR A 222 -0.63 -11.77 -6.97
C THR A 222 -0.73 -11.55 -5.46
N LEU A 223 -1.93 -11.71 -4.91
CA LEU A 223 -2.21 -11.56 -3.49
C LEU A 223 -1.70 -12.78 -2.72
N LYS A 224 -1.00 -12.52 -1.62
CA LYS A 224 -0.48 -13.55 -0.71
C LYS A 224 -1.06 -13.36 0.67
N SER A 225 -1.65 -14.41 1.23
CA SER A 225 -2.08 -14.47 2.63
C SER A 225 -2.13 -15.95 3.05
N PRO A 226 -1.87 -16.29 4.33
CA PRO A 226 -2.03 -17.65 4.83
C PRO A 226 -3.42 -18.25 4.59
N LYS A 227 -4.43 -17.39 4.40
CA LYS A 227 -5.84 -17.78 4.15
C LYS A 227 -6.17 -17.92 2.66
N ILE A 228 -5.25 -17.56 1.75
CA ILE A 228 -5.48 -17.59 0.30
C ILE A 228 -4.95 -18.92 -0.25
N THR A 229 -5.87 -19.80 -0.65
CA THR A 229 -5.56 -21.12 -1.22
C THR A 229 -5.58 -21.15 -2.75
N ARG A 230 -5.96 -20.04 -3.40
CA ARG A 230 -6.05 -19.88 -4.87
C ARG A 230 -5.33 -18.62 -5.32
N LYS A 231 -4.85 -18.58 -6.57
CA LYS A 231 -4.21 -17.37 -7.13
C LYS A 231 -5.24 -16.24 -7.24
N LEU A 232 -5.18 -15.27 -6.34
CA LEU A 232 -5.98 -14.04 -6.37
C LEU A 232 -5.09 -12.88 -6.79
N THR A 233 -5.67 -11.87 -7.45
CA THR A 233 -4.94 -10.68 -7.92
C THR A 233 -5.54 -9.39 -7.37
N THR A 234 -4.78 -8.29 -7.44
CA THR A 234 -5.31 -6.95 -7.14
C THR A 234 -6.50 -6.59 -8.03
N GLU A 235 -6.48 -6.98 -9.31
CA GLU A 235 -7.64 -6.86 -10.20
C GLU A 235 -8.86 -7.61 -9.65
N TRP A 236 -8.71 -8.87 -9.23
CA TRP A 236 -9.80 -9.62 -8.63
C TRP A 236 -10.39 -8.88 -7.42
N PHE A 237 -9.52 -8.39 -6.52
CA PHE A 237 -9.95 -7.61 -5.36
C PHE A 237 -10.74 -6.36 -5.79
N ALA A 238 -10.17 -5.56 -6.70
CA ALA A 238 -10.77 -4.30 -7.14
C ALA A 238 -12.14 -4.53 -7.79
N ARG A 239 -12.29 -5.57 -8.61
CA ARG A 239 -13.59 -5.95 -9.22
C ARG A 239 -14.61 -6.39 -8.17
N ARG A 240 -14.21 -7.16 -7.16
CA ARG A 240 -15.12 -7.56 -6.06
C ARG A 240 -15.60 -6.36 -5.23
N VAL A 241 -14.74 -5.39 -5.01
CA VAL A 241 -15.11 -4.14 -4.32
C VAL A 241 -16.04 -3.31 -5.21
N ASP A 242 -15.73 -3.17 -6.51
CA ASP A 242 -16.56 -2.44 -7.46
C ASP A 242 -17.96 -3.05 -7.58
N ASP A 243 -18.09 -4.37 -7.70
CA ASP A 243 -19.40 -5.06 -7.71
C ASP A 243 -20.25 -4.68 -6.48
N ARG A 244 -19.63 -4.64 -5.30
CA ARG A 244 -20.33 -4.25 -4.06
C ARG A 244 -20.67 -2.77 -4.07
N TYR A 245 -19.76 -1.92 -4.53
CA TYR A 245 -19.97 -0.49 -4.66
C TYR A 245 -21.14 -0.16 -5.60
N GLN A 246 -21.18 -0.74 -6.79
CA GLN A 246 -22.27 -0.56 -7.75
C GLN A 246 -23.63 -1.00 -7.17
N ARG A 247 -23.67 -2.16 -6.49
CA ARG A 247 -24.88 -2.60 -5.79
C ARG A 247 -25.33 -1.61 -4.71
N CYS A 248 -24.40 -1.02 -3.96
CA CYS A 248 -24.74 0.00 -2.97
C CYS A 248 -25.31 1.26 -3.64
N LEU A 249 -24.73 1.72 -4.76
CA LEU A 249 -25.25 2.87 -5.50
C LEU A 249 -26.66 2.62 -6.04
N LEU A 250 -26.93 1.43 -6.58
CA LEU A 250 -28.26 1.05 -7.05
C LEU A 250 -29.29 1.07 -5.93
N ARG A 251 -28.95 0.53 -4.75
CA ARG A 251 -29.84 0.55 -3.58
C ARG A 251 -30.09 1.97 -3.08
N ALA A 252 -29.07 2.84 -3.08
CA ALA A 252 -29.22 4.23 -2.66
C ALA A 252 -30.13 5.03 -3.60
N ARG A 253 -29.99 4.82 -4.92
CA ARG A 253 -30.89 5.41 -5.93
C ARG A 253 -32.33 4.97 -5.71
N ALA A 254 -32.58 3.66 -5.56
CA ALA A 254 -33.92 3.12 -5.32
C ALA A 254 -34.55 3.54 -3.98
N GLN A 255 -33.79 4.13 -3.05
CA GLN A 255 -34.29 4.72 -1.81
C GLN A 255 -34.55 6.23 -1.92
N SER A 256 -34.06 6.85 -3.00
CA SER A 256 -34.18 8.28 -3.25
C SER A 256 -35.30 8.60 -4.26
N ASP A 257 -35.79 7.57 -4.97
CA ASP A 257 -36.97 7.57 -5.84
C ASP A 257 -38.21 7.08 -5.06
#